data_AF-A0A257WQK3-F1
#
_entry.id   AF-A0A257WQK3-F1
#
_cell.length_a   1.000
_cell.length_b   1.000
_cell.length_c   1.000
_cell.angle_alpha   90.00
_cell.angle_beta   90.00
_cell.angle_gamma   90.00
#
_symmetry.space_group_name_H-M   'P 1'
#
loop_
_entity.id
_entity.type
_entity.pdbx_description
1 polymer ?
#
loop_
_entity_poly.entity_id
_entity_poly.type
_entity_poly.pdbx_seq_one_letter_code
_entity_poly.pdbx_strand_id
1 'polypeptide(L)'
;MLSRVADNLYWMSRYIERAENIARFVDVNQAVALEPGDLEHDPWAPLIHATGDWPLFAERYGQSTRESVLRFLTLDSEYANSLISCTRAARENARTVRESISTPMWEEINKLYLLVNRA
;
A
#
# COMPACT_ATOMS: atom_id res chain seq x y z
N MET A 1 -23.14 -15.38 11.11
CA MET A 1 -22.89 -14.83 9.75
C MET A 1 -22.68 -13.31 9.74
N LEU A 2 -23.44 -12.50 10.48
CA LEU A 2 -23.28 -11.03 10.56
C LEU A 2 -21.86 -10.56 10.96
N SER A 3 -21.23 -11.22 11.93
CA SER A 3 -19.87 -10.87 12.38
C SER A 3 -18.82 -10.95 11.26
N ARG A 4 -18.95 -11.92 10.34
CA ARG A 4 -18.02 -12.08 9.21
C ARG A 4 -18.21 -11.01 8.14
N VAL A 5 -19.44 -10.58 7.89
CA VAL A 5 -19.72 -9.49 6.93
C VAL A 5 -19.14 -8.18 7.46
N ALA A 6 -19.37 -7.88 8.75
CA ALA A 6 -18.81 -6.70 9.39
C ALA A 6 -17.28 -6.69 9.36
N ASP A 7 -16.66 -7.83 9.67
CA ASP A 7 -15.19 -7.98 9.64
C ASP A 7 -14.61 -7.75 8.25
N ASN A 8 -15.20 -8.37 7.21
CA ASN A 8 -14.76 -8.15 5.82
C ASN A 8 -14.94 -6.68 5.38
N LEU A 9 -16.05 -6.03 5.75
CA LEU A 9 -16.28 -4.61 5.41
C LEU A 9 -15.24 -3.70 6.09
N TYR A 10 -14.97 -3.97 7.38
CA TYR A 10 -13.95 -3.24 8.14
C TYR A 10 -12.58 -3.38 7.48
N TRP A 11 -12.11 -4.62 7.29
CA TRP A 11 -10.78 -4.86 6.72
C TRP A 11 -10.66 -4.41 5.27
N MET A 12 -11.68 -4.59 4.44
CA MET A 12 -11.72 -4.03 3.09
C MET A 12 -11.41 -2.53 3.11
N SER A 13 -12.12 -1.78 3.94
CA SER A 13 -11.97 -0.32 4.04
C SER A 13 -10.59 0.07 4.56
N ARG A 14 -10.09 -0.63 5.59
CA ARG A 14 -8.75 -0.41 6.15
C ARG A 14 -7.62 -0.70 5.17
N TYR A 15 -7.76 -1.74 4.34
CA TYR A 15 -6.77 -2.05 3.31
C TYR A 15 -6.78 -1.03 2.16
N ILE A 16 -7.96 -0.53 1.76
CA ILE A 16 -8.06 0.55 0.76
C ILE A 16 -7.37 1.81 1.28
N GLU A 17 -7.70 2.23 2.51
CA GLU A 17 -7.10 3.41 3.14
C GLU A 17 -5.58 3.29 3.27
N ARG A 18 -5.07 2.10 3.62
CA ARG A 18 -3.62 1.85 3.69
C ARG A 18 -2.95 1.95 2.32
N ALA A 19 -3.54 1.35 1.29
CA ALA A 19 -3.01 1.43 -0.07
C ALA A 19 -2.96 2.89 -0.57
N GLU A 20 -4.01 3.67 -0.30
CA GLU A 20 -4.08 5.09 -0.62
C GLU A 20 -3.02 5.91 0.14
N ASN A 21 -2.86 5.67 1.44
CA ASN A 21 -1.87 6.36 2.26
C ASN A 21 -0.44 6.12 1.77
N ILE A 22 -0.12 4.88 1.37
CA ILE A 22 1.19 4.54 0.79
C ILE A 22 1.40 5.25 -0.55
N ALA A 23 0.39 5.23 -1.43
CA ALA A 23 0.47 5.91 -2.72
C ALA A 23 0.72 7.42 -2.53
N ARG A 24 0.00 8.05 -1.59
CA ARG A 24 0.17 9.47 -1.24
C ARG A 24 1.56 9.75 -0.65
N PHE A 25 2.06 8.90 0.24
CA PHE A 25 3.39 9.03 0.83
C PHE A 25 4.48 9.00 -0.23
N VAL A 26 4.39 8.04 -1.16
CA VAL A 26 5.31 7.93 -2.28
C VAL A 26 5.24 9.16 -3.19
N ASP A 27 4.04 9.60 -3.56
CA ASP A 27 3.84 10.76 -4.45
C ASP A 27 4.41 12.06 -3.85
N VAL A 28 4.11 12.34 -2.59
CA VAL A 28 4.62 13.53 -1.88
C VAL A 28 6.14 13.46 -1.72
N ASN A 29 6.69 12.31 -1.29
CA ASN A 29 8.14 12.17 -1.15
C ASN A 29 8.85 12.29 -2.50
N GLN A 30 8.25 11.75 -3.56
CA GLN A 30 8.79 11.87 -4.91
C GLN A 30 8.94 13.34 -5.34
N ALA A 31 8.00 14.21 -4.98
CA ALA A 31 8.10 15.65 -5.23
C ALA A 31 9.22 16.28 -4.39
N VAL A 32 9.28 15.98 -3.10
CA VAL A 32 10.32 16.49 -2.18
C VAL A 32 11.73 16.05 -2.60
N ALA A 33 11.90 14.80 -3.03
CA ALA A 33 13.17 14.24 -3.46
C ALA A 33 13.70 14.86 -4.77
N LEU A 34 12.87 15.61 -5.51
CA LEU A 34 13.28 16.36 -6.71
C LEU A 34 13.71 17.80 -6.39
N GLU A 35 13.41 18.30 -5.19
CA GLU A 35 13.82 19.62 -4.76
C GLU A 35 15.35 19.64 -4.51
N PRO A 36 16.06 20.74 -4.84
CA PRO A 36 17.47 20.88 -4.51
C PRO A 36 17.64 20.94 -2.97
N GLY A 37 18.02 19.82 -2.37
CA GLY A 37 18.30 19.69 -0.94
C GLY A 37 19.72 19.23 -0.66
N ASP A 38 20.14 19.29 0.61
CA ASP A 38 21.44 18.78 1.06
C ASP A 38 21.56 17.29 0.72
N LEU A 39 22.57 16.95 -0.08
CA LEU A 39 22.89 15.58 -0.50
C LEU A 39 23.31 14.64 0.65
N GLU A 40 23.40 15.17 1.89
CA GLU A 40 23.83 14.43 3.07
C GLU A 40 22.72 13.56 3.69
N HIS A 41 21.44 13.83 3.43
CA HIS A 41 20.33 13.04 3.98
C HIS A 41 19.68 12.15 2.92
N ASP A 42 19.44 10.88 3.28
CA ASP A 42 18.64 9.96 2.48
C ASP A 42 17.15 10.42 2.49
N PRO A 43 16.61 10.91 1.36
CA PRO A 43 15.25 11.44 1.33
C PRO A 43 14.18 10.33 1.43
N TRP A 44 14.55 9.06 1.26
CA TRP A 44 13.61 7.93 1.22
C TRP A 44 13.53 7.18 2.54
N ALA A 45 14.58 7.21 3.38
CA ALA A 45 14.56 6.59 4.71
C ALA A 45 13.37 7.00 5.60
N PRO A 46 12.94 8.29 5.64
CA PRO A 46 11.80 8.72 6.47
C PRO A 46 10.50 7.98 6.16
N LEU A 47 10.28 7.52 4.92
CA LEU A 47 9.07 6.77 4.56
C LEU A 47 8.97 5.45 5.31
N ILE A 48 10.08 4.71 5.38
CA ILE A 48 10.15 3.41 6.07
C ILE A 48 10.00 3.61 7.59
N HIS A 49 10.61 4.68 8.13
CA HIS A 49 10.43 5.02 9.54
C HIS A 49 8.99 5.40 9.88
N ALA A 50 8.30 6.12 8.98
CA ALA A 50 6.90 6.52 9.17
C ALA A 50 5.94 5.32 9.22
N THR A 51 6.23 4.23 8.51
CA THR A 51 5.43 2.99 8.60
C THR A 51 5.81 2.12 9.80
N GLY A 52 6.98 2.35 10.40
CA GLY A 52 7.49 1.59 11.54
C GLY A 52 8.14 0.26 11.15
N ASP A 53 8.44 0.04 9.87
CA ASP A 53 8.88 -1.25 9.34
C ASP A 53 10.40 -1.32 9.07
N TRP A 54 11.18 -0.40 9.64
CA TRP A 54 12.64 -0.35 9.43
C TRP A 54 13.35 -1.69 9.66
N PRO A 55 13.08 -2.46 10.74
CA PRO A 55 13.77 -3.74 10.95
C PRO A 55 13.54 -4.72 9.79
N LEU A 56 12.28 -4.85 9.35
CA LEU A 56 11.91 -5.75 8.25
C LEU A 56 12.47 -5.27 6.91
N PHE A 57 12.44 -3.96 6.67
CA PHE A 57 13.00 -3.35 5.48
C PHE A 57 14.53 -3.58 5.41
N ALA A 58 15.25 -3.26 6.49
CA ALA A 58 16.70 -3.40 6.54
C ALA A 58 17.15 -4.86 6.37
N GLU A 59 16.40 -5.82 6.92
CA GLU A 59 16.64 -7.26 6.73
C GLU A 59 16.54 -7.68 5.26
N ARG A 60 15.51 -7.20 4.54
CA ARG A 60 15.18 -7.70 3.19
C ARG A 60 15.80 -6.87 2.05
N TYR A 61 16.00 -5.57 2.27
CA TYR A 61 16.41 -4.61 1.24
C TYR A 61 17.72 -3.87 1.58
N GLY A 62 18.15 -3.87 2.85
CA GLY A 62 19.39 -3.23 3.27
C GLY A 62 19.30 -1.70 3.29
N GLN A 63 19.79 -1.05 2.24
CA GLN A 63 19.89 0.41 2.16
C GLN A 63 18.62 1.03 1.58
N SER A 64 18.18 2.17 2.15
CA SER A 64 16.98 2.92 1.77
C SER A 64 17.11 3.74 0.48
N THR A 65 17.63 3.14 -0.58
CA THR A 65 17.61 3.77 -1.91
C THR A 65 16.17 3.97 -2.41
N ARG A 66 15.95 4.95 -3.31
CA ARG A 66 14.66 5.16 -3.99
C ARG A 66 14.03 3.85 -4.49
N GLU A 67 14.79 3.04 -5.22
CA GLU A 67 14.29 1.79 -5.80
C GLU A 67 13.87 0.81 -4.72
N SER A 68 14.69 0.62 -3.69
CA SER A 68 14.40 -0.32 -2.60
C SER A 68 13.15 0.08 -1.80
N VAL A 69 13.00 1.36 -1.46
CA VAL A 69 11.87 1.88 -0.70
C VAL A 69 10.59 1.80 -1.52
N LEU A 70 10.63 2.21 -2.79
CA LEU A 70 9.49 2.07 -3.70
C LEU A 70 9.08 0.60 -3.85
N ARG A 71 10.04 -0.30 -4.08
CA ARG A 71 9.75 -1.74 -4.22
C ARG A 71 9.10 -2.31 -2.96
N PHE A 72 9.66 -2.04 -1.78
CA PHE A 72 9.14 -2.51 -0.50
C PHE A 72 7.72 -2.00 -0.23
N LEU A 73 7.49 -0.69 -0.36
CA LEU A 73 6.19 -0.10 -0.02
C LEU A 73 5.12 -0.40 -1.07
N THR A 74 5.48 -0.59 -2.35
CA THR A 74 4.46 -0.69 -3.42
C THR A 74 4.30 -2.08 -4.02
N LEU A 75 5.39 -2.77 -4.37
CA LEU A 75 5.37 -3.98 -5.21
C LEU A 75 5.71 -5.27 -4.47
N ASP A 76 6.19 -5.18 -3.24
CA ASP A 76 6.56 -6.34 -2.45
C ASP A 76 5.34 -7.12 -1.98
N SER A 77 5.07 -8.25 -2.61
CA SER A 77 3.92 -9.10 -2.28
C SER A 77 4.09 -9.94 -1.01
N GLU A 78 5.30 -10.00 -0.44
CA GLU A 78 5.54 -10.69 0.83
C GLU A 78 5.39 -9.74 2.02
N TYR A 79 5.52 -8.43 1.80
CA TYR A 79 5.17 -7.42 2.79
C TYR A 79 3.65 -7.17 2.79
N ALA A 80 2.98 -7.58 3.85
CA ALA A 80 1.52 -7.56 3.96
C ALA A 80 0.91 -6.15 3.87
N ASN A 81 1.68 -5.13 4.23
CA ASN A 81 1.26 -3.74 4.21
C ASN A 81 1.63 -3.02 2.90
N SER A 82 2.27 -3.67 1.92
CA SER A 82 2.55 -3.03 0.63
C SER A 82 1.27 -2.63 -0.09
N LEU A 83 1.37 -1.69 -1.03
CA LEU A 83 0.25 -1.25 -1.86
C LEU A 83 -0.40 -2.45 -2.56
N ILE A 84 0.39 -3.31 -3.21
CA ILE A 84 -0.14 -4.51 -3.90
C ILE A 84 -0.80 -5.50 -2.94
N SER A 85 -0.21 -5.77 -1.78
CA SER A 85 -0.76 -6.68 -0.78
C SER A 85 -2.08 -6.15 -0.20
N CYS A 86 -2.13 -4.86 0.13
CA CYS A 86 -3.35 -4.20 0.60
C CYS A 86 -4.45 -4.21 -0.46
N THR A 87 -4.14 -3.88 -1.72
CA THR A 87 -5.12 -3.92 -2.81
C THR A 87 -5.66 -5.34 -3.04
N ARG A 88 -4.80 -6.37 -2.99
CA ARG A 88 -5.21 -7.78 -3.09
C ARG A 88 -6.15 -8.16 -1.94
N ALA A 89 -5.78 -7.84 -0.70
CA ALA A 89 -6.60 -8.12 0.47
C ALA A 89 -7.95 -7.37 0.44
N ALA A 90 -7.96 -6.09 0.05
CA ALA A 90 -9.18 -5.32 -0.13
C ALA A 90 -10.15 -5.97 -1.13
N ARG A 91 -9.63 -6.40 -2.29
CA ARG A 91 -10.42 -7.06 -3.33
C ARG A 91 -11.02 -8.39 -2.86
N GLU A 92 -10.26 -9.20 -2.11
CA GLU A 92 -10.78 -10.47 -1.59
C GLU A 92 -11.86 -10.28 -0.52
N ASN A 93 -11.70 -9.28 0.36
CA ASN A 93 -12.75 -8.90 1.29
C ASN A 93 -14.00 -8.42 0.53
N ALA A 94 -13.85 -7.52 -0.44
CA ALA A 94 -14.94 -7.00 -1.27
C ALA A 94 -15.70 -8.12 -2.01
N ARG A 95 -14.99 -9.13 -2.51
CA ARG A 95 -15.58 -10.29 -3.20
C ARG A 95 -16.48 -11.09 -2.25
N THR A 96 -16.06 -11.20 -1.00
CA THR A 96 -16.76 -11.96 0.04
C THR A 96 -18.04 -11.27 0.51
N VAL A 97 -18.09 -9.94 0.44
CA VAL A 97 -19.26 -9.12 0.81
C VAL A 97 -19.93 -8.46 -0.38
N ARG A 98 -19.86 -9.08 -1.57
CA ARG A 98 -20.33 -8.49 -2.83
C ARG A 98 -21.79 -8.02 -2.79
N GLU A 99 -22.63 -8.71 -2.02
CA GLU A 99 -24.05 -8.39 -1.81
C GLU A 99 -24.27 -7.20 -0.85
N SER A 100 -23.28 -6.87 -0.03
CA SER A 100 -23.34 -5.79 0.95
C SER A 100 -22.71 -4.48 0.46
N ILE A 101 -22.12 -4.47 -0.74
CA ILE A 101 -21.45 -3.31 -1.34
C ILE A 101 -22.13 -2.91 -2.65
N SER A 102 -22.07 -1.63 -2.99
CA SER A 102 -22.60 -1.15 -4.27
C SER A 102 -21.81 -1.70 -5.45
N THR A 103 -22.47 -1.87 -6.60
CA THR A 103 -21.79 -2.29 -7.84
C THR A 103 -20.65 -1.35 -8.23
N PRO A 104 -20.81 -0.01 -8.19
CA PRO A 104 -19.69 0.90 -8.48
C PRO A 104 -18.49 0.69 -7.55
N MET A 105 -18.71 0.45 -6.25
CA MET A 105 -17.62 0.22 -5.30
C MET A 105 -16.84 -1.06 -5.65
N TRP A 106 -17.54 -2.14 -5.97
CA TRP A 106 -16.89 -3.37 -6.44
C TRP A 106 -16.07 -3.13 -7.72
N GLU A 107 -16.64 -2.41 -8.69
CA GLU A 107 -15.97 -2.14 -9.96
C GLU A 107 -14.68 -1.34 -9.77
N GLU A 108 -14.70 -0.29 -8.95
CA GLU A 108 -13.50 0.52 -8.67
C GLU A 108 -12.42 -0.26 -7.93
N ILE A 109 -12.79 -1.06 -6.91
CA ILE A 109 -11.83 -1.93 -6.20
C ILE A 109 -11.21 -2.94 -7.17
N ASN A 110 -12.03 -3.54 -8.05
CA ASN A 110 -11.55 -4.52 -9.02
C ASN A 110 -10.69 -3.88 -10.11
N LYS A 111 -11.01 -2.68 -10.59
CA LYS A 111 -10.16 -1.91 -11.52
C LYS A 111 -8.81 -1.61 -10.90
N LEU A 112 -8.77 -1.13 -9.65
CA LEU A 112 -7.53 -0.89 -8.92
C LEU A 112 -6.68 -2.17 -8.79
N TYR A 113 -7.31 -3.27 -8.40
CA TYR A 113 -6.64 -4.58 -8.35
C TYR A 113 -6.02 -4.98 -9.70
N LEU A 114 -6.77 -4.83 -10.80
CA LEU A 114 -6.28 -5.18 -12.12
C LEU A 114 -5.17 -4.24 -12.59
N LEU A 115 -5.23 -2.95 -12.25
CA LEU A 115 -4.21 -1.96 -12.56
C LEU A 115 -2.88 -2.33 -11.90
N VAL A 116 -2.90 -2.58 -10.58
CA VAL A 116 -1.67 -2.84 -9.80
C VAL A 116 -1.03 -4.19 -10.12
N ASN A 117 -1.81 -5.20 -10.51
CA ASN A 117 -1.26 -6.52 -10.88
C ASN A 117 -0.79 -6.62 -12.35
N ARG A 118 -0.98 -5.57 -13.16
CA ARG A 118 -0.47 -5.51 -14.55
C ARG A 118 0.89 -4.81 -14.66
N ALA A 119 1.29 -4.07 -13.63
CA ALA A 119 2.58 -3.39 -13.53
C ALA A 119 3.68 -4.36 -13.06
#